data_AF-A0A183Q465-F1
#
_entry.id   AF-A0A183Q465-F1
#
_cell.length_a   1.000
_cell.length_b   1.000
_cell.length_c   1.000
_cell.angle_alpha   90.00
_cell.angle_beta   90.00
_cell.angle_gamma   90.00
#
_symmetry.space_group_name_H-M   'P 1'
#
loop_
_entity.id
_entity.type
_entity.pdbx_description
1 polymer ?
#
loop_
_entity_poly.entity_id
_entity_poly.type
_entity_poly.pdbx_seq_one_letter_code
_entity_poly.pdbx_strand_id
1 'polypeptide(L)' 'DTDISRKLRERDFAIEELINTELAYNNSLIEVRDVFYKPMKASKMLTLQQLDDIFPHWNELINTSTEFCR' A
#
# COMPACT_ATOMS: atom_id res chain seq x y z
N ASP A 1 26.98 26.21 -10.39
CA ASP A 1 26.13 26.30 -9.18
C ASP A 1 24.63 26.18 -9.40
N THR A 2 24.01 26.79 -10.40
CA THR A 2 22.54 26.69 -10.63
C THR A 2 22.04 25.29 -11.03
N ASP A 3 22.82 24.54 -11.82
CA ASP A 3 22.43 23.19 -12.26
C ASP A 3 22.42 22.14 -11.13
N ILE A 4 23.39 22.24 -10.20
CA ILE A 4 23.45 21.37 -9.02
C ILE A 4 22.23 21.62 -8.12
N SER A 5 21.87 22.89 -7.90
CA SER A 5 20.69 23.27 -7.11
C SER A 5 19.38 22.75 -7.73
N ARG A 6 19.26 22.74 -9.07
CA ARG A 6 18.10 22.18 -9.76
C ARG A 6 17.99 20.66 -9.60
N LYS A 7 19.10 19.93 -9.81
CA LYS A 7 19.15 18.47 -9.63
C LYS A 7 18.80 18.04 -8.21
N LEU A 8 19.23 18.81 -7.20
CA LEU A 8 18.87 18.56 -5.81
C LEU A 8 17.36 18.70 -5.58
N ARG A 9 16.73 19.77 -6.09
CA ARG A 9 15.27 19.94 -6.00
C ARG A 9 14.49 18.82 -6.69
N GLU A 10 14.94 18.41 -7.88
CA GLU A 10 14.30 17.30 -8.61
C GLU A 10 14.38 15.98 -7.85
N ARG A 11 15.54 15.71 -7.23
CA ARG A 11 15.72 14.54 -6.36
C ARG A 11 14.80 14.62 -5.14
N ASP A 12 14.76 15.76 -4.46
CA ASP A 12 13.96 15.92 -3.24
C ASP A 12 12.46 15.78 -3.56
N PHE A 13 12.00 16.35 -4.69
CA PHE A 13 10.63 16.17 -5.18
C PHE A 13 10.32 14.69 -5.47
N ALA A 14 11.20 13.97 -6.17
CA ALA A 14 10.98 12.55 -6.47
C ALA A 14 10.93 11.68 -5.19
N ILE A 15 11.73 12.03 -4.17
CA ILE A 15 11.70 11.34 -2.87
C ILE A 15 10.37 11.61 -2.16
N GLU A 16 9.93 12.88 -2.11
CA GLU A 16 8.64 13.24 -1.51
C GLU A 16 7.47 12.56 -2.23
N GLU A 17 7.47 12.55 -3.57
CA GLU A 17 6.45 11.87 -4.36
C GLU A 17 6.42 10.37 -4.06
N LEU A 18 7.57 9.71 -4.00
CA LEU A 18 7.66 8.29 -3.66
C LEU A 18 7.07 7.99 -2.28
N ILE A 19 7.43 8.78 -1.27
CA ILE A 19 6.91 8.59 0.10
C ILE A 19 5.39 8.80 0.14
N ASN A 20 4.90 9.89 -0.47
CA ASN A 20 3.48 10.22 -0.46
C ASN A 20 2.63 9.20 -1.23
N THR A 21 3.12 8.71 -2.37
CA THR A 21 2.42 7.70 -3.17
C THR A 21 2.41 6.34 -2.49
N GLU A 22 3.49 5.96 -1.81
CA GLU A 22 3.49 4.71 -1.03
C GLU A 22 2.56 4.80 0.19
N LEU A 23 2.51 5.93 0.89
CA LEU A 23 1.54 6.15 1.98
C LEU A 23 0.09 6.04 1.48
N ALA A 24 -0.21 6.62 0.32
CA ALA A 24 -1.53 6.53 -0.30
C ALA A 24 -1.86 5.07 -0.68
N TYR A 25 -0.90 4.35 -1.27
CA TYR A 25 -1.04 2.94 -1.62
C TYR A 25 -1.29 2.07 -0.38
N ASN A 26 -0.52 2.26 0.70
CA ASN A 26 -0.71 1.54 1.96
C ASN A 26 -2.13 1.73 2.53
N ASN A 27 -2.61 2.97 2.53
CA ASN A 27 -3.96 3.29 2.98
C ASN A 27 -5.03 2.59 2.12
N SER A 28 -4.85 2.56 0.80
CA SER A 28 -5.77 1.81 -0.08
C SER A 28 -5.77 0.32 0.20
N LEU A 29 -4.61 -0.30 0.50
CA LEU A 29 -4.55 -1.72 0.86
C LEU A 29 -5.32 -2.01 2.16
N ILE A 30 -5.18 -1.13 3.16
CA ILE A 30 -5.89 -1.19 4.43
C ILE A 30 -7.40 -1.03 4.22
N GLU A 31 -7.82 -0.08 3.38
CA GLU A 31 -9.23 0.16 3.06
C GLU A 31 -9.85 -1.07 2.40
N VAL A 32 -9.18 -1.67 1.41
CA VAL A 32 -9.66 -2.88 0.74
C VAL A 32 -9.82 -4.04 1.74
N ARG A 33 -8.87 -4.20 2.67
CA ARG A 33 -8.98 -5.20 3.74
C ARG A 33 -10.21 -4.96 4.62
N ASP A 34 -10.43 -3.71 5.01
CA ASP A 34 -11.43 -3.37 6.03
C ASP A 34 -12.85 -3.31 5.46
N VAL A 35 -12.99 -2.88 4.21
CA VAL A 35 -14.29 -2.74 3.52
C VAL A 35 -14.70 -4.02 2.78
N PHE A 36 -13.76 -4.83 2.31
CA PHE A 36 -14.08 -6.04 1.53
C PHE A 36 -13.65 -7.33 2.22
N TYR A 37 -12.36 -7.53 2.48
CA TYR A 37 -11.86 -8.81 3.02
C TYR A 37 -12.51 -9.19 4.36
N LYS A 38 -12.50 -8.27 5.34
CA LYS A 38 -13.07 -8.53 6.67
C LYS A 38 -14.58 -8.80 6.61
N PRO A 39 -15.41 -7.98 5.93
CA PRO A 39 -16.83 -8.28 5.76
C PRO A 39 -17.11 -9.60 5.03
N MET A 40 -16.37 -9.90 3.96
CA MET A 40 -16.54 -11.16 3.22
C MET A 40 -16.21 -12.37 4.09
N LYS A 41 -15.11 -12.32 4.85
CA LYS A 41 -14.74 -13.36 5.82
C LYS A 41 -15.78 -13.54 6.92
N ALA A 42 -16.36 -12.45 7.43
CA ALA A 42 -17.40 -12.51 8.45
C ALA A 42 -18.74 -13.05 7.92
N SER A 43 -19.07 -12.75 6.66
CA SER A 43 -20.33 -13.18 6.03
C SER A 43 -20.45 -14.70 5.83
N LYS A 44 -19.32 -15.43 5.86
CA LYS A 44 -19.21 -16.87 5.55
C LYS A 44 -19.75 -17.25 4.16
N MET A 45 -19.89 -16.30 3.24
CA MET A 45 -20.32 -16.56 1.85
C MET A 45 -19.24 -17.25 1.00
N LEU A 46 -17.97 -17.13 1.40
CA LEU A 46 -16.81 -17.72 0.73
C LEU A 46 -16.02 -18.60 1.71
N THR A 47 -15.42 -19.66 1.19
CA THR A 47 -14.43 -20.43 1.95
C THR A 47 -13.13 -19.61 2.13
N LEU A 48 -12.31 -20.00 3.11
CA LEU A 48 -11.00 -19.34 3.30
C LEU A 48 -10.11 -19.45 2.07
N GLN A 49 -10.14 -20.59 1.36
CA GLN A 49 -9.39 -20.75 0.12
C GLN A 49 -9.82 -19.76 -0.95
N GLN A 50 -11.13 -19.60 -1.17
CA GLN A 50 -11.65 -18.64 -2.15
C GLN A 50 -11.34 -17.19 -1.77
N LEU A 51 -11.30 -16.88 -0.47
CA LEU A 51 -10.85 -15.57 0.01
C LEU A 51 -9.36 -15.35 -0.25
N ASP A 52 -8.53 -16.36 -0.01
CA ASP A 52 -7.09 -16.30 -0.28
C ASP A 52 -6.81 -16.23 -1.80
N ASP A 53 -7.65 -16.83 -2.65
CA ASP A 53 -7.55 -16.71 -4.11
C ASP A 53 -7.87 -15.29 -4.61
N ILE A 54 -8.79 -14.58 -3.94
CA ILE A 54 -9.15 -13.18 -4.27
C ILE A 54 -8.16 -12.19 -3.65
N PHE A 55 -7.69 -12.47 -2.43
CA PHE A 55 -6.80 -11.61 -1.64
C PHE A 55 -5.49 -12.34 -1.30
N PRO A 56 -4.68 -12.71 -2.31
CA PRO A 56 -3.49 -13.53 -2.09
C PRO A 56 -2.45 -12.76 -1.28
N HIS A 57 -1.95 -13.39 -0.21
CA HIS A 57 -0.89 -12.86 0.66
C HIS A 57 -1.17 -11.43 1.17
N TRP A 58 -2.44 -11.05 1.31
CA TRP A 58 -2.83 -9.65 1.56
C TRP A 58 -2.23 -9.06 2.83
N ASN A 59 -2.11 -9.87 3.89
CA ASN A 59 -1.49 -9.43 5.14
C ASN A 59 0.01 -9.17 4.96
N GLU A 60 0.71 -10.00 4.20
CA GLU A 60 2.14 -9.81 3.90
C GLU A 60 2.34 -8.54 3.09
N LEU A 61 1.53 -8.33 2.05
CA LEU A 61 1.57 -7.12 1.22
C LEU A 61 1.37 -5.84 2.03
N ILE A 62 0.35 -5.81 2.90
CA ILE A 62 0.12 -4.67 3.80
C ILE A 62 1.31 -4.47 4.74
N ASN A 63 1.84 -5.54 5.33
CA ASN A 63 2.96 -5.44 6.26
C ASN A 63 4.20 -4.86 5.57
N THR A 64 4.57 -5.37 4.38
CA THR A 64 5.70 -4.88 3.60
C THR A 64 5.55 -3.40 3.23
N SER A 65 4.37 -2.99 2.74
CA SER A 65 4.11 -1.58 2.42
C SER A 65 4.14 -0.69 3.68
N THR A 66 3.63 -1.20 4.81
CA THR A 66 3.65 -0.47 6.09
C THR A 66 5.07 -0.30 6.61
N GLU A 67 5.94 -1.30 6.44
CA GLU A 67 7.36 -1.22 6.81
C GLU A 67 8.12 -0.19 5.97
N PHE A 68 7.80 -0.05 4.69
CA PHE A 68 8.38 1.01 3.85
C PHE A 68 7.97 2.42 4.33
N CYS A 69 6.75 2.56 4.85
CA CYS A 69 6.23 3.83 5.34
C CYS A 69 6.77 4.25 6.73
N ARG A 70 7.52 3.38 7.42
CA ARG A 70 8.08 3.61 8.77
C ARG A 70 9.52 4.11 8.71
#